data_AF-C4GGP1-F1
#
_entry.id   AF-C4GGP1-F1
#
_cell.length_a   1.000
_cell.length_b   1.000
_cell.length_c   1.000
_cell.angle_alpha   90.00
_cell.angle_beta   90.00
_cell.angle_gamma   90.00
#
_symmetry.space_group_name_H-M   'P 1'
#
loop_
_entity.id
_entity.type
_entity.pdbx_description
1 polymer ?
#
loop_
_entity_poly.entity_id
_entity_poly.type
_entity_poly.pdbx_seq_one_letter_code
_entity_poly.pdbx_strand_id
1 'polypeptide(L)'
;MKSISDLIFSKLISFEPNINPVPREEIIDFFTKEQRFIREDHIKFLMEYGGEPLPICFKEAYITCSFKEIKELIDDEKEYGKEIPDGFLYFGNFFIGEWVIIDNNDGALYRVGENSTVGEKICGDIKTFIWSISLYYLNSISYEVSRKTNLSNNYIDNFLIINNKYLLFDLKSVDMRYFLINNILHCVSIEDNYILSHEINQEIMNYINKSIS
;
A
#
# COMPACT_ATOMS: atom_id res chain seq x y z
N MET A 1 12.78 -5.11 -14.85
CA MET A 1 12.01 -6.37 -14.92
C MET A 1 10.91 -6.26 -13.86
N LYS A 2 9.66 -6.61 -14.18
CA LYS A 2 8.58 -6.57 -13.19
C LYS A 2 8.77 -7.71 -12.19
N SER A 3 8.57 -7.44 -10.91
CA SER A 3 8.56 -8.46 -9.85
C SER A 3 7.28 -9.30 -9.92
N ILE A 4 7.24 -10.43 -9.22
CA ILE A 4 6.05 -11.28 -9.15
C ILE A 4 4.87 -10.52 -8.54
N SER A 5 5.12 -9.74 -7.48
CA SER A 5 4.10 -8.88 -6.86
C SER A 5 3.57 -7.84 -7.86
N ASP A 6 4.41 -7.23 -8.71
CA ASP A 6 3.95 -6.29 -9.75
C ASP A 6 2.99 -6.96 -10.74
N LEU A 7 3.25 -8.22 -11.09
CA LEU A 7 2.42 -8.98 -12.01
C LEU A 7 1.07 -9.35 -11.38
N ILE A 8 1.07 -9.80 -10.12
CA ILE A 8 -0.16 -10.06 -9.37
C ILE A 8 -0.95 -8.76 -9.18
N PHE A 9 -0.28 -7.69 -8.74
CA PHE A 9 -0.87 -6.37 -8.56
C PHE A 9 -1.55 -5.87 -9.83
N SER A 10 -0.88 -5.98 -10.98
CA SER A 10 -1.47 -5.57 -12.26
C SER A 10 -2.77 -6.30 -12.62
N LYS A 11 -2.96 -7.52 -12.09
CA LYS A 11 -4.19 -8.29 -12.25
C LYS A 11 -5.23 -7.90 -11.21
N LEU A 12 -4.86 -7.71 -9.95
CA LEU A 12 -5.76 -7.21 -8.92
C LEU A 12 -6.38 -5.88 -9.32
N ILE A 13 -5.55 -4.91 -9.70
CA ILE A 13 -6.02 -3.56 -10.02
C ILE A 13 -6.80 -3.49 -11.34
N SER A 14 -6.70 -4.50 -12.21
CA SER A 14 -7.51 -4.57 -13.43
C SER A 14 -9.01 -4.76 -13.17
N PHE A 15 -9.39 -5.11 -11.94
CA PHE A 15 -10.78 -5.17 -11.49
C PHE A 15 -11.28 -3.86 -10.87
N GLU A 16 -10.42 -2.85 -10.71
CA GLU A 16 -10.83 -1.52 -10.27
C GLU A 16 -11.56 -0.81 -11.41
N PRO A 17 -12.86 -0.49 -11.28
CA PRO A 17 -13.60 0.18 -12.34
C PRO A 17 -13.23 1.65 -12.49
N ASN A 18 -12.71 2.29 -11.44
CA ASN A 18 -12.53 3.74 -11.39
C ASN A 18 -11.08 4.10 -11.03
N ILE A 19 -10.29 4.42 -12.04
CA ILE A 19 -8.95 5.00 -11.88
C ILE A 19 -8.97 6.36 -12.56
N ASN A 20 -8.89 7.42 -11.76
CA ASN A 20 -8.92 8.80 -12.23
C ASN A 20 -7.52 9.41 -12.08
N PRO A 21 -6.80 9.63 -13.18
CA PRO A 21 -5.45 10.15 -13.11
C PRO A 21 -5.42 11.66 -12.84
N VAL A 22 -4.37 12.11 -12.15
CA VAL A 22 -4.07 13.54 -11.98
C VAL A 22 -2.91 13.92 -12.91
N PRO A 23 -2.99 15.04 -13.66
CA PRO A 23 -1.87 15.50 -14.47
C PRO A 23 -0.60 15.74 -13.64
N ARG A 24 0.53 15.20 -14.11
CA ARG A 24 1.83 15.36 -13.44
C ARG A 24 2.19 16.83 -13.20
N GLU A 25 1.91 17.68 -14.19
CA GLU A 25 2.20 19.12 -14.14
C GLU A 25 1.40 19.80 -13.02
N GLU A 26 0.13 19.45 -12.85
CA GLU A 26 -0.71 19.99 -11.75
C GLU A 26 -0.12 19.65 -10.38
N ILE A 27 0.36 18.42 -10.20
CA ILE A 27 0.99 17.95 -8.96
C ILE A 27 2.26 18.77 -8.69
N ILE A 28 3.15 18.87 -9.68
CA ILE A 28 4.44 19.52 -9.52
C ILE A 28 4.30 21.02 -9.29
N ASP A 29 3.42 21.68 -10.04
CA ASP A 29 3.18 23.12 -9.92
C ASP A 29 2.66 23.46 -8.53
N PHE A 30 1.76 22.63 -7.98
CA PHE A 30 1.28 22.79 -6.61
C PHE A 30 2.41 22.67 -5.59
N PHE A 31 3.15 21.56 -5.55
CA PHE A 31 4.20 21.38 -4.54
C PHE A 31 5.35 22.38 -4.68
N THR A 32 5.64 22.83 -5.91
CA THR A 32 6.61 23.91 -6.16
C THR A 32 6.13 25.23 -5.59
N LYS A 33 4.86 25.60 -5.82
CA LYS A 33 4.25 26.81 -5.26
C LYS A 33 4.26 26.79 -3.73
N GLU A 34 3.98 25.62 -3.14
CA GLU A 34 3.98 25.40 -1.71
C GLU A 34 5.39 25.28 -1.10
N GLN A 35 6.45 25.31 -1.93
CA GLN A 35 7.83 25.13 -1.51
C GLN A 35 8.05 23.83 -0.70
N ARG A 36 7.31 22.78 -1.04
CA ARG A 36 7.38 21.47 -0.39
C ARG A 36 8.06 20.47 -1.31
N PHE A 37 8.90 19.64 -0.70
CA PHE A 37 9.45 18.49 -1.39
C PHE A 37 8.36 17.42 -1.55
N ILE A 38 8.27 16.85 -2.74
CA ILE A 38 7.48 15.65 -3.02
C ILE A 38 8.36 14.62 -3.72
N ARG A 39 8.24 13.36 -3.31
CA ARG A 39 8.96 12.23 -3.89
C ARG A 39 8.38 11.82 -5.25
N GLU A 40 9.22 11.29 -6.13
CA GLU A 40 8.80 10.84 -7.47
C GLU A 40 7.86 9.62 -7.44
N ASP A 41 8.00 8.72 -6.45
CA ASP A 41 7.05 7.62 -6.24
C ASP A 41 5.69 8.12 -5.77
N HIS A 42 5.65 9.16 -4.94
CA HIS A 42 4.43 9.83 -4.52
C HIS A 42 3.76 10.58 -5.68
N ILE A 43 4.53 11.26 -6.54
CA ILE A 43 4.00 11.86 -7.78
C ILE A 43 3.32 10.78 -8.64
N LYS A 44 3.99 9.65 -8.88
CA LYS A 44 3.43 8.55 -9.68
C LYS A 44 2.15 7.99 -9.08
N PHE A 45 2.11 7.84 -7.77
CA PHE A 45 0.91 7.44 -7.06
C PHE A 45 -0.25 8.40 -7.31
N LEU A 46 -0.03 9.71 -7.12
CA LEU A 46 -1.08 10.71 -7.35
C LEU A 46 -1.50 10.79 -8.82
N MET A 47 -0.55 10.64 -9.75
CA MET A 47 -0.83 10.58 -11.18
C MET A 47 -1.78 9.43 -11.54
N GLU A 48 -1.69 8.31 -10.84
CA GLU A 48 -2.46 7.11 -11.17
C GLU A 48 -3.74 7.00 -10.32
N TYR A 49 -3.67 7.26 -9.01
CA TYR A 49 -4.72 6.98 -8.04
C TYR A 49 -5.23 8.23 -7.29
N GLY A 50 -4.63 9.40 -7.50
CA GLY A 50 -4.92 10.61 -6.73
C GLY A 50 -6.15 11.39 -7.16
N GLY A 51 -6.81 11.03 -8.27
CA GLY A 51 -7.98 11.74 -8.76
C GLY A 51 -9.27 11.32 -8.04
N GLU A 52 -10.30 12.16 -8.14
CA GLU A 52 -11.63 11.87 -7.60
C GLU A 52 -12.59 11.41 -8.72
N PRO A 53 -13.53 10.47 -8.43
CA PRO A 53 -13.62 9.69 -7.20
C PRO A 53 -12.43 8.76 -7.00
N LEU A 54 -12.06 8.52 -5.74
CA LEU A 54 -11.01 7.57 -5.38
C LEU A 54 -11.37 6.15 -5.85
N PRO A 55 -10.37 5.29 -6.09
CA PRO A 55 -10.63 3.90 -6.42
C PRO A 55 -11.38 3.19 -5.29
N ILE A 56 -12.26 2.25 -5.63
CA ILE A 56 -13.16 1.57 -4.67
C ILE A 56 -12.37 0.91 -3.55
N CYS A 57 -11.26 0.25 -3.87
CA CYS A 57 -10.44 -0.42 -2.87
C CYS A 57 -9.93 0.53 -1.76
N PHE A 58 -9.66 1.80 -2.06
CA PHE A 58 -9.22 2.80 -1.07
C PHE A 58 -10.37 3.22 -0.16
N LYS A 59 -11.57 3.37 -0.72
CA LYS A 59 -12.78 3.67 0.04
C LYS A 59 -13.14 2.54 1.02
N GLU A 60 -13.02 1.28 0.59
CA GLU A 60 -13.26 0.11 1.44
C GLU A 60 -12.19 -0.06 2.53
N ALA A 61 -10.97 0.45 2.28
CA ALA A 61 -9.92 0.56 3.28
C ALA A 61 -10.09 1.79 4.20
N TYR A 62 -11.17 2.56 4.05
CA TYR A 62 -11.45 3.79 4.81
C TYR A 62 -10.27 4.77 4.81
N ILE A 63 -9.63 4.96 3.66
CA ILE A 63 -8.54 5.93 3.51
C ILE A 63 -8.85 6.91 2.39
N THR A 64 -8.70 8.20 2.71
CA THR A 64 -8.74 9.28 1.72
C THR A 64 -7.30 9.73 1.48
N CYS A 65 -6.86 9.63 0.23
CA CYS A 65 -5.49 10.00 -0.18
C CYS A 65 -5.51 10.62 -1.57
N SER A 66 -6.59 11.34 -1.89
CA SER A 66 -6.71 12.06 -3.15
C SER A 66 -5.76 13.26 -3.15
N PHE A 67 -5.39 13.72 -4.34
CA PHE A 67 -4.60 14.94 -4.45
C PHE A 67 -5.36 16.16 -3.91
N LYS A 68 -6.70 16.16 -3.98
CA LYS A 68 -7.54 17.20 -3.39
C LYS A 68 -7.42 17.20 -1.86
N GLU A 69 -7.52 16.04 -1.22
CA GLU A 69 -7.35 15.91 0.24
C GLU A 69 -5.98 16.43 0.69
N ILE A 70 -4.91 16.04 -0.01
CA ILE A 70 -3.56 16.52 0.32
C ILE A 70 -3.45 18.05 0.19
N LYS A 71 -4.10 18.65 -0.81
CA LYS A 71 -4.17 20.12 -0.96
C LYS A 71 -4.88 20.75 0.23
N GLU A 72 -6.03 20.21 0.64
CA GLU A 72 -6.82 20.69 1.77
C GLU A 72 -6.02 20.61 3.08
N LEU A 73 -5.35 19.48 3.35
CA LEU A 73 -4.50 19.33 4.54
C LEU A 73 -3.34 20.34 4.59
N ILE A 74 -2.74 20.66 3.44
CA ILE A 74 -1.67 21.67 3.36
C ILE A 74 -2.20 23.09 3.54
N ASP A 75 -3.43 23.37 3.07
CA ASP A 75 -4.06 24.67 3.26
C ASP A 75 -4.50 24.86 4.72
N ASP A 76 -5.05 23.82 5.36
CA ASP A 76 -5.38 23.82 6.79
C ASP A 76 -4.12 24.08 7.65
N GLU A 77 -2.98 23.48 7.28
CA GLU A 77 -1.70 23.72 7.96
C GLU A 77 -1.29 25.21 7.97
N LYS A 78 -1.66 25.97 6.92
CA LYS A 78 -1.36 27.41 6.84
C LYS A 78 -2.26 28.24 7.74
N GLU A 79 -3.52 27.81 7.93
CA GLU A 79 -4.50 28.51 8.75
C GLU A 79 -4.33 28.20 10.24
N TYR A 80 -4.08 26.93 10.58
CA TYR A 80 -4.10 26.44 11.96
C TYR A 80 -2.72 26.09 12.52
N GLY A 81 -1.70 26.05 11.67
CA GLY A 81 -0.30 25.76 12.04
C GLY A 81 0.12 24.33 11.67
N LYS A 82 1.41 24.05 11.83
CA LYS A 82 2.01 22.79 11.40
C LYS A 82 1.59 21.60 12.25
N GLU A 83 0.95 20.61 11.62
CA GLU A 83 0.45 19.43 12.31
C GLU A 83 1.21 18.13 11.96
N ILE A 84 2.27 18.23 11.15
CA ILE A 84 3.16 17.09 10.83
C ILE A 84 4.63 17.37 11.18
N PRO A 85 5.45 16.35 11.45
CA PRO A 85 6.88 16.52 11.68
C PRO A 85 7.65 17.05 10.46
N ASP A 86 8.82 17.65 10.69
CA ASP A 86 9.79 17.98 9.63
C ASP A 86 10.32 16.72 8.95
N GLY A 87 10.57 16.80 7.63
CA GLY A 87 11.04 15.66 6.84
C GLY A 87 9.92 14.75 6.33
N PHE A 88 8.66 15.13 6.51
CA PHE A 88 7.49 14.39 6.05
C PHE A 88 6.58 15.25 5.15
N LEU A 89 5.69 14.56 4.44
CA LEU A 89 4.58 15.15 3.69
C LEU A 89 3.28 14.42 4.01
N TYR A 90 2.13 15.10 3.93
CA TYR A 90 0.84 14.43 3.96
C TYR A 90 0.71 13.43 2.79
N PHE A 91 0.21 12.24 3.11
CA PHE A 91 -0.13 11.20 2.13
C PHE A 91 -1.64 10.97 2.06
N GLY A 92 -2.35 11.14 3.18
CA GLY A 92 -3.80 10.99 3.27
C GLY A 92 -4.26 10.96 4.72
N ASN A 93 -5.43 10.39 4.96
CA ASN A 93 -6.04 10.24 6.27
C ASN A 93 -7.01 9.06 6.30
N PHE A 94 -7.06 8.33 7.41
CA PHE A 94 -8.09 7.29 7.62
C PHE A 94 -9.40 7.93 8.08
N PHE A 95 -9.29 8.84 9.04
CA PHE A 95 -10.40 9.61 9.60
C PHE A 95 -9.94 11.05 9.85
N ILE A 96 -10.89 11.93 10.18
CA ILE A 96 -10.57 13.29 10.60
C ILE A 96 -9.66 13.23 11.83
N GLY A 97 -8.47 13.84 11.73
CA GLY A 97 -7.45 13.83 12.77
C GLY A 97 -6.52 12.60 12.78
N GLU A 98 -6.75 11.60 11.92
CA GLU A 98 -5.87 10.43 11.76
C GLU A 98 -5.09 10.53 10.44
N TRP A 99 -4.18 11.49 10.36
CA TRP A 99 -3.38 11.70 9.16
C TRP A 99 -2.32 10.62 8.98
N VAL A 100 -2.08 10.33 7.71
CA VAL A 100 -1.01 9.50 7.20
C VAL A 100 0.01 10.40 6.53
N ILE A 101 1.26 10.25 6.93
CA ILE A 101 2.40 10.99 6.39
C ILE A 101 3.40 10.05 5.74
N ILE A 102 4.11 10.56 4.74
CA ILE A 102 5.20 9.85 4.06
C ILE A 102 6.54 10.48 4.44
N ASP A 103 7.52 9.65 4.83
CA ASP A 103 8.89 10.08 5.08
C ASP A 103 9.58 10.43 3.75
N ASN A 104 10.15 11.63 3.67
CA ASN A 104 10.82 12.11 2.48
C ASN A 104 12.06 11.27 2.11
N ASN A 105 12.70 10.60 3.07
CA ASN A 105 13.94 9.85 2.88
C ASN A 105 13.68 8.46 2.30
N ASP A 106 12.87 7.64 2.98
CA ASP A 106 12.68 6.23 2.63
C ASP A 106 11.33 5.93 1.95
N GLY A 107 10.36 6.85 2.04
CA GLY A 107 9.03 6.70 1.47
C GLY A 107 8.07 5.84 2.31
N ALA A 108 8.46 5.47 3.53
CA ALA A 108 7.60 4.75 4.44
C ALA A 108 6.44 5.64 4.93
N LEU A 109 5.30 4.99 5.19
CA LEU A 109 4.09 5.66 5.65
C LEU A 109 3.94 5.50 7.15
N TYR A 110 3.54 6.57 7.82
CA TYR A 110 3.34 6.64 9.26
C TYR A 110 2.01 7.31 9.59
N ARG A 111 1.42 6.94 10.72
CA ARG A 111 0.39 7.76 11.37
C ARG A 111 1.05 8.96 12.03
N VAL A 112 0.34 10.08 12.07
CA VAL A 112 0.73 11.20 12.94
C VAL A 112 0.37 10.85 14.38
N GLY A 113 1.35 10.96 15.28
CA GLY A 113 1.16 10.79 16.72
C GLY A 113 0.72 12.07 17.40
N GLU A 114 0.50 12.00 18.72
CA GLU A 114 0.15 13.16 19.53
C GLU A 114 1.20 14.28 19.37
N ASN A 115 0.74 15.54 19.41
CA ASN A 115 1.59 16.73 19.30
C ASN A 115 2.45 16.76 18.01
N SER A 116 1.87 16.32 16.88
CA SER A 116 2.53 16.38 15.56
C SER A 116 3.83 15.56 15.51
N THR A 117 3.87 14.42 16.22
CA THR A 117 5.03 13.53 16.27
C THR A 117 4.92 12.39 15.25
N VAL A 118 6.03 11.70 14.96
CA VAL A 118 6.00 10.48 14.14
C VAL A 118 5.39 9.37 14.99
N GLY A 119 4.24 8.86 14.56
CA GLY A 119 3.54 7.76 15.20
C GLY A 119 3.94 6.40 14.63
N GLU A 120 2.97 5.50 14.62
CA GLU A 120 3.12 4.12 14.15
C GLU A 120 3.44 4.05 12.64
N LYS A 121 4.37 3.17 12.26
CA LYS A 121 4.64 2.86 10.85
C LYS A 121 3.51 1.99 10.30
N ILE A 122 2.87 2.45 9.23
CA ILE A 122 1.79 1.73 8.54
C ILE A 122 2.37 0.77 7.51
N CYS A 123 3.31 1.24 6.68
CA CYS A 123 3.97 0.41 5.69
C CYS A 123 5.36 0.95 5.34
N GLY A 124 6.18 0.12 4.70
CA GLY A 124 7.54 0.48 4.31
C GLY A 124 7.66 1.28 3.02
N ASP A 125 6.62 1.35 2.18
CA ASP A 125 6.56 2.18 0.98
C ASP A 125 5.15 2.22 0.37
N ILE A 126 4.95 3.17 -0.56
CA ILE A 126 3.71 3.33 -1.35
C ILE A 126 3.35 2.04 -2.10
N LYS A 127 4.33 1.32 -2.67
CA LYS A 127 4.05 0.08 -3.41
C LYS A 127 3.37 -0.95 -2.52
N THR A 128 3.89 -1.14 -1.32
CA THR A 128 3.32 -2.05 -0.31
C THR A 128 1.93 -1.59 0.11
N PHE A 129 1.74 -0.27 0.28
CA PHE A 129 0.42 0.29 0.61
C PHE A 129 -0.63 -0.05 -0.45
N ILE A 130 -0.34 0.23 -1.72
CA ILE A 130 -1.25 -0.07 -2.83
C ILE A 130 -1.47 -1.59 -2.93
N TRP A 131 -0.42 -2.40 -2.75
CA TRP A 131 -0.55 -3.86 -2.69
C TRP A 131 -1.59 -4.29 -1.66
N SER A 132 -1.42 -3.87 -0.40
CA SER A 132 -2.28 -4.26 0.72
C SER A 132 -3.74 -3.89 0.45
N ILE A 133 -4.00 -2.70 -0.09
CA ILE A 133 -5.36 -2.25 -0.44
C ILE A 133 -5.92 -3.04 -1.63
N SER A 134 -5.10 -3.33 -2.65
CA SER A 134 -5.52 -4.07 -3.84
C SER A 134 -5.94 -5.52 -3.55
N LEU A 135 -5.53 -6.09 -2.39
CA LEU A 135 -6.00 -7.40 -1.94
C LEU A 135 -7.51 -7.46 -1.72
N TYR A 136 -8.20 -6.31 -1.68
CA TYR A 136 -9.67 -6.25 -1.81
C TYR A 136 -10.18 -7.08 -3.01
N TYR A 137 -9.45 -7.09 -4.12
CA TYR A 137 -9.79 -7.84 -5.34
C TYR A 137 -9.23 -9.27 -5.38
N LEU A 138 -8.67 -9.79 -4.28
CA LEU A 138 -7.98 -11.08 -4.28
C LEU A 138 -8.89 -12.24 -4.73
N ASN A 139 -10.15 -12.22 -4.32
CA ASN A 139 -11.14 -13.23 -4.71
C ASN A 139 -11.51 -13.18 -6.20
N SER A 140 -11.16 -12.11 -6.93
CA SER A 140 -11.36 -12.03 -8.37
C SER A 140 -10.32 -12.83 -9.16
N ILE A 141 -9.15 -13.10 -8.56
CA ILE A 141 -8.03 -13.81 -9.21
C ILE A 141 -7.66 -15.13 -8.54
N SER A 142 -8.34 -15.48 -7.45
CA SER A 142 -7.98 -16.61 -6.60
C SER A 142 -9.19 -17.09 -5.79
N TYR A 143 -9.02 -18.22 -5.12
CA TYR A 143 -9.95 -18.68 -4.08
C TYR A 143 -9.19 -19.07 -2.81
N GLU A 144 -9.80 -18.80 -1.65
CA GLU A 144 -9.24 -19.20 -0.36
C GLU A 144 -9.24 -20.75 -0.26
N VAL A 145 -8.07 -21.33 -0.04
CA VAL A 145 -7.89 -22.79 0.15
C VAL A 145 -7.64 -23.15 1.61
N SER A 146 -7.16 -22.21 2.41
CA SER A 146 -6.90 -22.44 3.83
C SER A 146 -6.84 -21.15 4.62
N ARG A 147 -7.40 -21.19 5.82
CA ARG A 147 -7.27 -20.17 6.85
C ARG A 147 -6.88 -20.84 8.15
N LYS A 148 -5.70 -20.48 8.65
CA LYS A 148 -5.17 -20.94 9.94
C LYS A 148 -5.03 -19.73 10.86
N THR A 149 -5.74 -19.73 11.98
CA THR A 149 -5.73 -18.64 12.97
C THR A 149 -5.24 -19.15 14.32
N ASN A 150 -4.94 -18.24 15.25
CA ASN A 150 -4.46 -18.57 16.60
C ASN A 150 -3.22 -19.49 16.58
N LEU A 151 -2.32 -19.25 15.62
CA LEU A 151 -1.08 -19.99 15.51
C LEU A 151 -0.12 -19.60 16.65
N SER A 152 0.74 -20.51 17.06
CA SER A 152 1.83 -20.14 17.97
C SER A 152 2.90 -19.36 17.23
N ASN A 153 3.60 -18.43 17.91
CA ASN A 153 4.75 -17.73 17.34
C ASN A 153 5.77 -18.70 16.73
N ASN A 154 6.08 -19.81 17.42
CA ASN A 154 6.97 -20.86 16.91
C ASN A 154 6.50 -21.43 15.56
N TYR A 155 5.19 -21.56 15.33
CA TYR A 155 4.67 -22.02 14.06
C TYR A 155 4.88 -20.97 12.97
N ILE A 156 4.60 -19.69 13.26
CA ILE A 156 4.85 -18.58 12.33
C ILE A 156 6.34 -18.50 11.99
N ASP A 157 7.22 -18.48 12.99
CA ASP A 157 8.67 -18.40 12.81
C ASP A 157 9.19 -19.55 11.95
N ASN A 158 8.75 -20.78 12.22
CA ASN A 158 9.11 -21.94 11.41
C ASN A 158 8.62 -21.80 9.97
N PHE A 159 7.39 -21.31 9.76
CA PHE A 159 6.87 -21.07 8.41
C PHE A 159 7.73 -20.03 7.67
N LEU A 160 8.06 -18.91 8.31
CA LEU A 160 8.87 -17.84 7.74
C LEU A 160 10.27 -18.37 7.36
N ILE A 161 10.93 -19.13 8.24
CA ILE A 161 12.26 -19.69 8.00
C ILE A 161 12.25 -20.69 6.83
N ILE A 162 11.33 -21.65 6.83
CA ILE A 162 11.27 -22.72 5.83
C ILE A 162 10.97 -22.14 4.44
N ASN A 163 10.11 -21.12 4.36
CA ASN A 163 9.59 -20.61 3.10
C ASN A 163 10.24 -19.31 2.62
N ASN A 164 11.29 -18.83 3.29
CA ASN A 164 11.91 -17.52 3.00
C ASN A 164 12.33 -17.35 1.52
N LYS A 165 12.71 -18.43 0.83
CA LYS A 165 13.06 -18.39 -0.61
C LYS A 165 11.90 -18.03 -1.54
N TYR A 166 10.66 -18.09 -1.06
CA TYR A 166 9.43 -17.77 -1.79
C TYR A 166 8.84 -16.41 -1.40
N LEU A 167 9.52 -15.66 -0.52
CA LEU A 167 9.08 -14.36 -0.04
C LEU A 167 9.00 -13.35 -1.18
N LEU A 168 7.89 -12.61 -1.25
CA LEU A 168 7.76 -11.41 -2.08
C LEU A 168 8.48 -10.25 -1.38
N PHE A 169 9.82 -10.26 -1.46
CA PHE A 169 10.73 -9.41 -0.66
C PHE A 169 10.58 -7.91 -0.92
N ASP A 170 9.99 -7.54 -2.04
CA ASP A 170 9.77 -6.16 -2.46
C ASP A 170 8.51 -5.54 -1.84
N LEU A 171 7.74 -6.32 -1.06
CA LEU A 171 6.61 -5.86 -0.24
C LEU A 171 7.06 -5.68 1.21
N LYS A 172 7.14 -4.44 1.68
CA LYS A 172 7.67 -4.04 2.99
C LYS A 172 6.54 -3.74 3.99
N SER A 173 5.62 -4.68 4.20
CA SER A 173 4.59 -4.52 5.23
C SER A 173 5.21 -4.68 6.62
N VAL A 174 4.62 -4.01 7.63
CA VAL A 174 5.10 -4.10 9.02
C VAL A 174 4.70 -5.44 9.63
N ASP A 175 3.42 -5.77 9.52
CA ASP A 175 2.72 -6.88 10.16
C ASP A 175 2.53 -8.10 9.24
N MET A 176 2.50 -7.90 7.92
CA MET A 176 2.24 -8.96 6.95
C MET A 176 3.49 -9.39 6.18
N ARG A 177 3.55 -10.67 5.82
CA ARG A 177 4.51 -11.23 4.85
C ARG A 177 3.78 -12.05 3.80
N TYR A 178 4.21 -11.93 2.56
CA TYR A 178 3.57 -12.56 1.42
C TYR A 178 4.51 -13.54 0.74
N PHE A 179 4.03 -14.76 0.48
CA PHE A 179 4.81 -15.83 -0.16
C PHE A 179 4.03 -16.42 -1.32
N LEU A 180 4.68 -16.72 -2.43
CA LEU A 180 4.07 -17.46 -3.53
C LEU A 180 4.72 -18.84 -3.67
N ILE A 181 4.00 -19.90 -3.29
CA ILE A 181 4.48 -21.28 -3.27
C ILE A 181 3.57 -22.14 -4.17
N ASN A 182 4.10 -22.65 -5.29
CA ASN A 182 3.37 -23.54 -6.20
C ASN A 182 1.94 -23.04 -6.52
N ASN A 183 1.81 -21.76 -6.89
CA ASN A 183 0.55 -21.04 -7.20
C ASN A 183 -0.28 -20.59 -5.99
N ILE A 184 0.12 -20.90 -4.77
CA ILE A 184 -0.59 -20.47 -3.56
C ILE A 184 0.07 -19.18 -3.03
N LEU A 185 -0.71 -18.10 -3.00
CA LEU A 185 -0.35 -16.89 -2.29
C LEU A 185 -0.68 -17.08 -0.81
N HIS A 186 0.35 -17.10 0.03
CA HIS A 186 0.21 -17.10 1.48
C HIS A 186 0.37 -15.67 2.00
N CYS A 187 -0.67 -15.17 2.67
CA CYS A 187 -0.66 -13.93 3.44
C CYS A 187 -0.50 -14.30 4.92
N VAL A 188 0.67 -13.99 5.48
CA VAL A 188 1.06 -14.37 6.85
C VAL A 188 1.04 -13.11 7.72
N SER A 189 0.16 -13.07 8.73
CA SER A 189 0.20 -12.04 9.77
C SER A 189 1.16 -12.46 10.88
N ILE A 190 2.17 -11.63 11.10
CA ILE A 190 3.16 -11.79 12.17
C ILE A 190 2.55 -11.39 13.51
N GLU A 191 1.74 -10.32 13.53
CA GLU A 191 1.17 -9.77 14.77
C GLU A 191 -0.02 -10.59 15.26
N ASP A 192 -0.96 -10.92 14.35
CA ASP A 192 -2.20 -11.63 14.71
C ASP A 192 -2.07 -13.16 14.63
N ASN A 193 -0.88 -13.66 14.28
CA ASN A 193 -0.59 -15.10 14.21
C ASN A 193 -1.58 -15.90 13.36
N TYR A 194 -1.77 -15.49 12.10
CA TYR A 194 -2.58 -16.24 11.14
C TYR A 194 -1.90 -16.39 9.78
N ILE A 195 -2.32 -17.40 9.03
CA ILE A 195 -1.96 -17.61 7.63
C ILE A 195 -3.24 -17.79 6.81
N LEU A 196 -3.44 -16.91 5.84
CA LEU A 196 -4.43 -17.07 4.78
C LEU A 196 -3.73 -17.57 3.53
N SER A 197 -4.31 -18.58 2.88
CA SER A 197 -3.75 -19.20 1.69
C SER A 197 -4.77 -19.15 0.57
N HIS A 198 -4.40 -18.54 -0.54
CA HIS A 198 -5.23 -18.38 -1.72
C HIS A 198 -4.57 -19.05 -2.91
N GLU A 199 -5.27 -19.96 -3.58
CA GLU A 199 -4.79 -20.53 -4.83
C GLU A 199 -5.11 -19.57 -5.97
N ILE A 200 -4.06 -19.05 -6.61
CA ILE A 200 -4.18 -18.12 -7.73
C ILE A 200 -4.63 -18.90 -8.97
N ASN A 201 -5.64 -18.38 -9.67
CA ASN A 201 -6.21 -19.00 -10.87
C ASN A 201 -5.12 -19.32 -11.91
N GLN A 202 -5.23 -20.50 -12.54
CA GLN A 202 -4.22 -20.99 -13.48
C GLN A 202 -3.93 -20.03 -14.65
N GLU A 203 -4.95 -19.31 -15.13
CA GLU A 203 -4.77 -18.28 -16.17
C GLU A 203 -3.82 -17.17 -15.73
N ILE A 204 -3.96 -16.71 -14.48
CA ILE A 204 -3.13 -15.66 -13.89
C ILE A 204 -1.71 -16.19 -13.67
N MET A 205 -1.55 -17.42 -13.20
CA MET A 205 -0.24 -18.06 -13.06
C MET A 205 0.46 -18.24 -14.41
N ASN A 206 -0.27 -18.60 -15.47
CA ASN A 206 0.28 -18.68 -16.82
C ASN A 206 0.77 -17.32 -17.31
N TYR A 207 0.05 -16.23 -17.00
CA TYR A 207 0.48 -14.86 -17.28
C TYR A 207 1.77 -14.50 -16.54
N ILE A 208 1.85 -14.81 -15.24
CA ILE A 208 3.03 -14.55 -14.41
C ILE A 208 4.24 -15.28 -14.96
N ASN A 209 4.13 -16.59 -15.18
CA ASN A 209 5.23 -17.44 -15.66
C ASN A 209 5.77 -16.98 -17.02
N LYS A 210 4.89 -16.57 -17.95
CA LYS A 210 5.30 -16.02 -19.25
C LYS A 210 6.04 -14.69 -19.15
N SER A 211 5.78 -13.90 -18.10
CA SER A 211 6.36 -12.56 -17.94
C SER A 211 7.72 -12.55 -17.23
N ILE A 212 8.08 -13.67 -16.60
CA ILE A 212 9.37 -13.87 -15.91
C ILE A 212 10.34 -14.79 -16.67
N SER A 213 9.85 -15.46 -17.72
CA SER A 213 10.65 -16.28 -18.65
C SER A 213 11.39 -15.41 -19.66
#